data_AF-A0A397B501-F1
#
_entry.id   AF-A0A397B501-F1
#
_cell.length_a   1.000
_cell.length_b   1.000
_cell.length_c   1.000
_cell.angle_alpha   90.00
_cell.angle_beta   90.00
_cell.angle_gamma   90.00
#
_symmetry.space_group_name_H-M   'P 1'
#
loop_
_entity.id
_entity.type
_entity.pdbx_description
1 polymer ?
#
loop_
_entity_poly.entity_id
_entity_poly.type
_entity_poly.pdbx_seq_one_letter_code
_entity_poly.pdbx_strand_id
1 'polypeptide(L)'
;VLFSNSGKTPELVNLPNVFRQFDCDVMCLVGNDDSPLYHASDFKIFTPAKDCLFDSVPARSIVAQEAVCNAVAESVVAITGIQRATFKKNHPGGNIGAAAAKTKTSPSNPQLGK
;
A
#
# COMPACT_ATOMS: atom_id res chain seq x y z
N VAL A 1 4.15 8.63 -5.17
CA VAL A 1 4.88 7.39 -4.83
C VAL A 1 5.51 6.84 -6.10
N LEU A 2 6.79 6.48 -6.07
CA LEU A 2 7.54 5.95 -7.20
C LEU A 2 8.04 4.53 -6.90
N PHE A 3 8.00 3.64 -7.88
CA PHE A 3 8.43 2.25 -7.77
C PHE A 3 9.57 1.99 -8.74
N SER A 4 10.72 1.54 -8.24
CA SER A 4 11.84 1.11 -9.10
C SER A 4 12.74 0.16 -8.32
N ASN A 5 12.75 -1.13 -8.67
CA ASN A 5 13.59 -2.10 -7.95
C ASN A 5 15.08 -1.71 -7.98
N SER A 6 15.59 -1.26 -9.13
CA SER A 6 16.99 -0.81 -9.26
C SER A 6 17.25 0.59 -8.69
N GLY A 7 16.20 1.43 -8.60
CA GLY A 7 16.29 2.85 -8.30
C GLY A 7 17.04 3.68 -9.34
N LYS A 8 17.25 3.11 -10.55
CA LYS A 8 18.04 3.70 -11.65
C LYS A 8 17.22 3.95 -12.92
N THR A 9 15.89 3.75 -12.88
CA THR A 9 15.00 3.96 -14.04
C THR A 9 15.11 5.42 -14.54
N PRO A 10 15.62 5.68 -15.76
CA PRO A 10 15.93 7.03 -16.24
C PRO A 10 14.75 8.00 -16.18
N GLU A 11 13.56 7.50 -16.48
CA GLU A 11 12.31 8.25 -16.48
C GLU A 11 11.88 8.68 -15.07
N LEU A 12 12.36 7.99 -14.02
CA LEU A 12 11.96 8.23 -12.62
C LEU A 12 12.97 9.05 -11.83
N VAL A 13 14.28 8.94 -12.13
CA VAL A 13 15.35 9.53 -11.32
C VAL A 13 15.23 11.06 -11.18
N ASN A 14 14.71 11.74 -12.20
CA ASN A 14 14.55 13.21 -12.17
C ASN A 14 13.18 13.66 -11.64
N LEU A 15 12.20 12.78 -11.49
CA LEU A 15 10.86 13.15 -11.04
C LEU A 15 10.82 13.76 -9.63
N PRO A 16 11.63 13.32 -8.64
CA PRO A 16 11.66 13.98 -7.33
C PRO A 16 11.95 15.48 -7.41
N ASN A 17 12.89 15.89 -8.27
CA ASN A 17 13.23 17.30 -8.45
C ASN A 17 12.09 18.09 -9.12
N VAL A 18 11.37 17.46 -10.06
CA VAL A 18 10.22 18.08 -10.72
C VAL A 18 9.06 18.24 -9.72
N PHE A 19 8.70 17.17 -9.00
CA PHE A 19 7.59 17.20 -8.05
C PHE A 19 7.82 18.13 -6.87
N ARG A 20 9.07 18.29 -6.42
CA ARG A 20 9.42 19.25 -5.38
C ARG A 20 9.16 20.71 -5.81
N GLN A 21 9.20 21.04 -7.11
CA GLN A 21 8.81 22.37 -7.60
C GLN A 21 7.30 22.64 -7.46
N PHE A 22 6.50 21.60 -7.22
CA PHE A 22 5.05 21.66 -6.99
C PHE A 22 4.67 21.35 -5.54
N ASP A 23 5.60 21.51 -4.60
CA ASP A 23 5.40 21.23 -3.16
C ASP A 23 4.88 19.80 -2.90
N CYS A 24 5.23 18.85 -3.77
CA CYS A 24 4.86 17.45 -3.62
C CYS A 24 6.02 16.64 -3.04
N ASP A 25 5.82 16.07 -1.85
CA ASP A 25 6.75 15.09 -1.29
C ASP A 25 6.77 13.80 -2.12
N VAL A 26 7.95 13.21 -2.25
CA VAL A 26 8.15 11.98 -3.01
C VAL A 26 8.54 10.83 -2.10
N MET A 27 7.67 9.82 -2.09
CA MET A 27 7.97 8.51 -1.52
C MET A 27 8.46 7.55 -2.61
N CYS A 28 9.53 6.79 -2.34
CA CYS A 28 10.00 5.71 -3.21
C CYS A 28 10.01 4.33 -2.54
N LEU A 29 9.75 3.29 -3.33
CA LEU A 29 10.04 1.90 -3.01
C LEU A 29 11.14 1.40 -3.95
N VAL A 30 12.27 0.96 -3.38
CA VAL A 30 13.43 0.49 -4.14
C VAL A 30 14.06 -0.74 -3.51
N GLY A 31 14.63 -1.62 -4.32
CA GLY A 31 15.41 -2.77 -3.87
C GLY A 31 16.90 -2.50 -3.71
N ASN A 32 17.37 -1.28 -4.05
CA ASN A 32 18.73 -0.80 -3.86
C ASN A 32 18.71 0.56 -3.16
N ASP A 33 19.15 0.60 -1.90
CA ASP A 33 19.23 1.81 -1.06
C ASP A 33 20.42 2.72 -1.42
N ASP A 34 21.38 2.24 -2.19
CA ASP A 34 22.40 3.06 -2.84
C ASP A 34 22.04 3.34 -4.31
N SER A 35 20.89 3.96 -4.52
CA SER A 35 20.39 4.32 -5.85
C SER A 35 20.07 5.81 -5.96
N PRO A 36 20.18 6.41 -7.16
CA PRO A 36 19.84 7.82 -7.36
C PRO A 36 18.44 8.17 -6.88
N LEU A 37 17.45 7.32 -7.17
CA LEU A 37 16.07 7.54 -6.74
C LEU A 37 15.90 7.49 -5.21
N TYR A 38 16.60 6.59 -4.52
CA TYR A 38 16.59 6.52 -3.06
C TYR A 38 17.13 7.81 -2.43
N HIS A 39 18.24 8.32 -2.96
CA HIS A 39 18.86 9.54 -2.46
C HIS A 39 18.03 10.79 -2.74
N ALA A 40 17.35 10.84 -3.88
CA ALA A 40 16.56 12.00 -4.32
C ALA A 40 15.15 12.11 -3.69
N SER A 41 14.63 11.03 -3.10
CA SER A 41 13.28 10.96 -2.52
C SER A 41 13.24 11.38 -1.04
N ASP A 42 12.10 11.90 -0.59
CA ASP A 42 11.89 12.40 0.77
C ASP A 42 11.56 11.27 1.75
N PHE A 43 10.68 10.34 1.32
CA PHE A 43 10.31 9.15 2.09
C PHE A 43 10.78 7.89 1.37
N LYS A 44 11.43 6.98 2.11
CA LYS A 44 12.19 5.88 1.50
C LYS A 44 11.79 4.57 2.14
N ILE A 45 11.35 3.62 1.32
CA ILE A 45 11.10 2.26 1.76
C ILE A 45 12.02 1.32 0.98
N PHE A 46 12.89 0.64 1.72
CA PHE A 46 13.81 -0.34 1.18
C PHE A 46 13.13 -1.71 1.11
N THR A 47 13.02 -2.26 -0.10
CA THR A 47 12.33 -3.52 -0.40
C THR A 47 13.29 -4.47 -1.15
N PRO A 48 14.35 -4.97 -0.49
CA PRO A 48 15.37 -5.78 -1.16
C PRO A 48 14.76 -7.08 -1.66
N ALA A 49 14.82 -7.28 -2.98
CA ALA A 49 14.37 -8.49 -3.62
C ALA A 49 15.22 -8.78 -4.86
N LYS A 50 15.89 -9.95 -4.86
CA LYS A 50 16.62 -10.43 -6.03
C LYS A 50 15.66 -11.07 -7.01
N ASP A 51 15.55 -10.51 -8.20
CA ASP A 51 14.78 -11.11 -9.28
C ASP A 51 15.46 -12.37 -9.83
N CYS A 52 14.67 -13.36 -10.27
CA CYS A 52 15.14 -14.72 -10.53
C CYS A 52 15.64 -14.95 -11.95
N LEU A 53 14.88 -14.53 -12.96
CA LEU A 53 15.18 -14.85 -14.36
C LEU A 53 16.08 -13.75 -14.94
N PHE A 54 17.26 -14.16 -15.41
CA PHE A 54 18.29 -13.29 -16.01
C PHE A 54 18.67 -12.07 -15.15
N ASP A 55 18.47 -12.15 -13.83
CA ASP A 55 18.60 -11.03 -12.88
C ASP A 55 17.89 -9.73 -13.34
N SER A 56 16.91 -9.85 -14.24
CA SER A 56 16.33 -8.71 -14.98
C SER A 56 14.82 -8.78 -15.12
N VAL A 57 14.21 -9.98 -15.08
CA VAL A 57 12.75 -10.11 -15.20
C VAL A 57 12.14 -9.87 -13.82
N PRO A 58 11.35 -8.79 -13.65
CA PRO A 58 10.74 -8.50 -12.36
C PRO A 58 9.75 -9.60 -11.98
N ALA A 59 9.95 -10.20 -10.81
CA ALA A 59 9.04 -11.22 -10.28
C ALA A 59 8.98 -11.13 -8.76
N ARG A 60 10.12 -11.36 -8.08
CA ARG A 60 10.19 -11.30 -6.62
C ARG A 60 10.07 -9.86 -6.14
N SER A 61 10.67 -8.92 -6.87
CA SER A 61 10.60 -7.50 -6.55
C SER A 61 9.19 -6.93 -6.65
N ILE A 62 8.39 -7.38 -7.64
CA ILE A 62 6.97 -7.00 -7.74
C ILE A 62 6.22 -7.43 -6.49
N VAL A 63 6.32 -8.71 -6.10
CA VAL A 63 5.60 -9.25 -4.93
C VAL A 63 6.06 -8.59 -3.64
N ALA A 64 7.36 -8.33 -3.48
CA ALA A 64 7.89 -7.65 -2.31
C ALA A 64 7.33 -6.22 -2.18
N GLN A 65 7.31 -5.46 -3.28
CA GLN A 65 6.76 -4.10 -3.28
C GLN A 65 5.24 -4.08 -3.10
N GLU A 66 4.51 -5.04 -3.68
CA GLU A 66 3.07 -5.21 -3.48
C GLU A 66 2.72 -5.49 -2.01
N ALA A 67 3.44 -6.42 -1.36
CA ALA A 67 3.23 -6.75 0.05
C ALA A 67 3.45 -5.54 0.96
N VAL A 68 4.47 -4.74 0.68
CA VAL A 68 4.74 -3.48 1.39
C VAL A 68 3.62 -2.47 1.17
N CYS A 69 3.12 -2.31 -0.06
CA CYS A 69 1.98 -1.44 -0.34
C CYS A 69 0.74 -1.85 0.46
N ASN A 70 0.44 -3.15 0.55
CA ASN A 70 -0.67 -3.67 1.33
C ASN A 70 -0.50 -3.33 2.83
N ALA A 71 0.70 -3.54 3.38
CA ALA A 71 0.99 -3.20 4.77
C ALA A 71 0.86 -1.69 5.06
N VAL A 72 1.31 -0.84 4.12
CA VAL A 72 1.14 0.63 4.23
C VAL A 72 -0.34 1.00 4.17
N ALA A 73 -1.11 0.43 3.25
CA ALA A 73 -2.54 0.70 3.14
C ALA A 73 -3.31 0.30 4.41
N GLU A 74 -3.03 -0.88 4.98
CA GLU A 74 -3.60 -1.33 6.26
C GLU A 74 -3.21 -0.40 7.41
N SER A 75 -1.94 0.03 7.47
CA SER A 75 -1.45 0.96 8.49
C SER A 75 -2.15 2.33 8.38
N VAL A 76 -2.36 2.83 7.17
CA VAL A 76 -3.11 4.06 6.93
C VAL A 76 -4.55 3.93 7.43
N VAL A 77 -5.23 2.81 7.13
CA VAL A 77 -6.59 2.55 7.64
C VAL A 77 -6.61 2.52 9.18
N ALA A 78 -5.64 1.86 9.81
CA ALA A 78 -5.53 1.77 11.26
C ALA A 78 -5.32 3.14 11.92
N ILE A 79 -4.45 3.99 11.35
CA ILE A 79 -4.10 5.30 11.91
C ILE A 79 -5.18 6.36 11.64
N THR A 80 -5.79 6.36 10.45
CA THR A 80 -6.82 7.33 10.07
C THR A 80 -8.20 6.99 10.62
N GLY A 81 -8.41 5.77 11.11
CA GLY A 81 -9.68 5.33 11.65
C GLY A 81 -10.79 5.22 10.60
N ILE A 82 -10.44 4.95 9.33
CA ILE A 82 -11.42 4.80 8.25
C ILE A 82 -12.48 3.79 8.67
N GLN A 83 -13.70 4.28 8.86
CA GLN A 83 -14.80 3.46 9.33
C GLN A 83 -15.28 2.53 8.23
N ARG A 84 -15.78 1.36 8.63
CA ARG A 84 -16.40 0.39 7.73
C ARG A 84 -17.55 1.01 6.91
N ALA A 85 -18.27 2.00 7.45
CA ALA A 85 -19.29 2.74 6.71
C ALA A 85 -18.70 3.52 5.52
N THR A 86 -17.61 4.26 5.74
CA THR A 86 -16.88 4.99 4.69
C THR A 86 -16.32 4.03 3.64
N PHE A 87 -15.74 2.90 4.07
CA PHE A 87 -15.26 1.86 3.16
C PHE A 87 -16.38 1.33 2.25
N LYS A 88 -17.57 1.06 2.79
CA LYS A 88 -18.74 0.61 2.02
C LYS A 88 -19.25 1.66 1.03
N LYS A 89 -19.28 2.94 1.42
CA LYS A 89 -19.69 4.03 0.52
C LYS A 89 -18.85 4.07 -0.76
N ASN A 90 -17.56 3.73 -0.65
CA ASN A 90 -16.64 3.70 -1.79
C ASN A 90 -16.65 2.36 -2.56
N HIS A 91 -17.37 1.34 -2.07
CA HIS A 91 -17.47 0.01 -2.68
C HIS A 91 -18.93 -0.50 -2.66
N PRO A 92 -19.87 0.16 -3.38
CA PRO A 92 -21.30 -0.10 -3.24
C PRO A 92 -21.78 -1.46 -3.79
N GLY A 93 -20.97 -2.16 -4.60
CA GLY A 93 -21.32 -3.43 -5.24
C GLY A 93 -20.61 -4.66 -4.66
N GLY A 94 -21.05 -5.85 -5.11
CA GLY A 94 -20.42 -7.13 -4.79
C GLY A 94 -20.51 -7.55 -3.32
N ASN A 95 -19.80 -8.61 -2.93
CA ASN A 95 -19.84 -9.16 -1.57
C ASN A 95 -19.37 -8.15 -0.50
N ILE A 96 -18.53 -7.19 -0.87
CA ILE A 96 -18.01 -6.15 0.02
C ILE A 96 -19.12 -5.14 0.39
N GLY A 97 -19.94 -4.72 -0.58
CA GLY A 97 -21.12 -3.88 -0.35
C GLY A 97 -22.32 -4.64 0.21
N ALA A 98 -22.53 -5.89 -0.23
CA ALA A 98 -23.72 -6.70 0.07
C ALA A 98 -23.73 -7.37 1.46
N ALA A 99 -22.58 -7.52 2.13
CA ALA A 99 -22.48 -8.14 3.47
C ALA A 99 -23.10 -7.31 4.62
N ALA A 100 -24.07 -6.43 4.32
CA ALA A 100 -24.79 -5.61 5.29
C ALA A 100 -26.31 -5.89 5.34
N ALA A 101 -26.85 -6.82 4.56
CA ALA A 101 -28.26 -7.19 4.64
C ALA A 101 -28.46 -8.43 5.52
N LYS A 102 -28.22 -8.30 6.84
CA LYS A 102 -28.82 -9.11 7.93
C LYS A 102 -28.19 -8.72 9.27
N THR A 103 -28.58 -7.58 9.82
CA THR A 103 -28.67 -7.46 11.28
C THR A 103 -29.83 -8.34 11.72
N LYS A 104 -29.57 -9.62 12.02
CA LYS A 104 -30.47 -10.37 12.87
C LYS A 104 -30.38 -9.76 14.26
N THR A 105 -31.52 -9.29 14.75
CA THR A 105 -31.76 -8.97 16.15
C THR A 105 -31.18 -10.06 17.04
N SER A 106 -30.41 -9.65 18.06
CA SER A 106 -30.00 -10.54 19.14
C SER A 106 -31.25 -11.18 19.74
N PRO A 107 -31.33 -12.52 19.91
CA PRO A 107 -32.33 -13.10 20.78
C PRO A 107 -32.08 -12.58 22.20
N SER A 108 -33.12 -12.04 22.82
CA SER A 108 -33.19 -11.79 24.25
C SER A 108 -32.82 -13.05 25.02
N ASN A 109 -31.86 -12.93 25.93
CA ASN A 109 -31.43 -14.00 26.84
C ASN A 109 -32.57 -14.43 27.78
N PRO A 110 -33.08 -15.67 27.74
CA PRO A 110 -33.91 -16.23 28.80
C PRO A 110 -33.06 -17.20 29.62
N GLN A 111 -32.72 -16.74 30.83
CA GLN A 111 -32.39 -17.54 32.01
C GLN A 111 -31.11 -18.38 32.02
N LEU A 112 -30.26 -18.09 33.00
CA LEU A 112 -29.77 -19.14 33.90
C LEU A 112 -30.01 -18.67 35.34
N GLY A 113 -31.08 -19.20 35.92
CA GLY A 113 -31.25 -19.30 37.36
C GLY A 113 -30.79 -20.68 37.81
N LYS A 114 -30.23 -20.70 39.03
CA LYS A 114 -29.57 -21.79 39.77
C LYS A 114 -28.07 -21.88 39.58
#